data_AF-A0A6M1SP46-F1
#
_entry.id   AF-A0A6M1SP46-F1
#
_cell.length_a   1.000
_cell.length_b   1.000
_cell.length_c   1.000
_cell.angle_alpha   90.00
_cell.angle_beta   90.00
_cell.angle_gamma   90.00
#
_symmetry.space_group_name_H-M   'P 1'
#
loop_
_entity.id
_entity.type
_entity.pdbx_description
1 polymer ?
#
loop_
_entity_poly.entity_id
_entity_poly.type
_entity_poly.pdbx_seq_one_letter_code
_entity_poly.pdbx_strand_id
1 'polypeptide(L)'
;MSELPTSNDNRPSMADAHGRAALLMTESLLHSLIAKSIISVAEAVEVVETVISVEKDAIADVGDSDGTIRKSLALLQKISTSLSHDLNVPT
;
A
#
# COMPACT_ATOMS: atom_id res chain seq x y z
N MET A 1 -45.88 -4.67 -11.16
CA MET A 1 -44.98 -3.93 -10.24
C MET A 1 -43.59 -4.01 -10.85
N SER A 2 -43.11 -2.90 -11.41
CA SER A 2 -41.80 -2.82 -12.09
C SER A 2 -40.64 -2.82 -11.10
N GLU A 3 -39.52 -3.37 -11.57
CA GLU A 3 -38.23 -3.57 -10.92
C GLU A 3 -37.55 -2.27 -10.46
N LEU A 4 -36.71 -2.39 -9.43
CA LEU A 4 -35.54 -1.52 -9.24
C LEU A 4 -34.29 -2.41 -9.09
N PRO A 5 -33.30 -2.31 -9.99
CA PRO A 5 -32.01 -2.94 -9.79
C PRO A 5 -31.27 -2.22 -8.66
N THR A 6 -30.91 -2.94 -7.61
CA THR A 6 -30.00 -2.46 -6.56
C THR A 6 -28.66 -2.14 -7.23
N SER A 7 -28.38 -0.84 -7.39
CA SER A 7 -27.16 -0.34 -8.01
C SER A 7 -25.95 -0.93 -7.29
N ASN A 8 -25.29 -1.87 -7.97
CA ASN A 8 -23.95 -2.33 -7.64
C ASN A 8 -23.01 -1.17 -7.98
N ASP A 9 -22.92 -0.19 -7.07
CA ASP A 9 -22.08 1.00 -7.26
C ASP A 9 -20.62 0.61 -7.06
N ASN A 10 -20.05 -0.01 -8.09
CA ASN A 10 -18.65 -0.42 -8.17
C ASN A 10 -17.72 0.75 -8.54
N ARG A 11 -18.15 2.01 -8.29
CA ARG A 11 -17.32 3.18 -8.53
C ARG A 11 -16.28 3.30 -7.41
N PRO A 12 -14.99 3.48 -7.72
CA PRO A 12 -13.97 3.73 -6.71
C PRO A 12 -14.41 4.92 -5.86
N SER A 13 -14.43 4.76 -4.54
CA SER A 13 -14.73 5.88 -3.67
C SER A 13 -13.66 6.94 -3.85
N MET A 14 -14.00 8.21 -3.68
CA MET A 14 -13.01 9.29 -3.73
C MET A 14 -11.90 9.06 -2.69
N ALA A 15 -12.21 8.40 -1.57
CA ALA A 15 -11.23 7.97 -0.57
C ALA A 15 -10.21 6.95 -1.14
N ASP A 16 -10.66 5.97 -1.94
CA ASP A 16 -9.78 4.99 -2.61
C ASP A 16 -8.81 5.67 -3.61
N ALA A 17 -9.25 6.73 -4.28
CA ALA A 17 -8.42 7.46 -5.24
C ALA A 17 -7.29 8.26 -4.54
N HIS A 18 -7.60 8.92 -3.42
CA HIS A 18 -6.60 9.64 -2.64
C HIS A 18 -5.60 8.67 -1.98
N GLY A 19 -6.08 7.55 -1.44
CA GLY A 19 -5.22 6.50 -0.88
C GLY A 19 -4.24 5.94 -1.91
N ARG A 20 -4.71 5.68 -3.14
CA ARG A 20 -3.85 5.21 -4.23
C ARG A 20 -2.84 6.27 -4.67
N ALA A 21 -3.23 7.54 -4.75
CA ALA A 21 -2.30 8.63 -5.09
C ALA A 21 -1.21 8.81 -4.02
N ALA A 22 -1.57 8.73 -2.74
CA ALA A 22 -0.62 8.80 -1.63
C ALA A 22 0.38 7.64 -1.67
N LEU A 23 -0.08 6.41 -1.92
CA LEU A 23 0.80 5.24 -2.03
C LEU A 23 1.78 5.35 -3.20
N LEU A 24 1.31 5.78 -4.38
CA LEU A 24 2.18 6.01 -5.56
C LEU A 24 3.22 7.10 -5.31
N MET A 25 2.83 8.17 -4.60
CA MET A 25 3.76 9.23 -4.22
C MET A 25 4.82 8.71 -3.25
N THR A 26 4.43 7.92 -2.24
CA THR A 26 5.35 7.32 -1.27
C THR A 26 6.32 6.34 -1.94
N GLU A 27 5.84 5.50 -2.86
CA GLU A 27 6.68 4.60 -3.65
C GLU A 27 7.69 5.38 -4.50
N SER A 28 7.23 6.42 -5.20
CA SER A 28 8.10 7.29 -6.01
C SER A 28 9.15 8.02 -5.16
N LEU A 29 8.80 8.40 -3.93
CA LEU A 29 9.71 9.02 -2.98
C LEU A 29 10.79 8.03 -2.51
N LEU A 30 10.41 6.80 -2.14
CA LEU A 30 11.36 5.76 -1.73
C LEU A 30 12.37 5.47 -2.84
N HIS A 31 11.90 5.28 -4.09
CA HIS A 31 12.80 5.11 -5.23
C HIS A 31 13.74 6.32 -5.44
N SER A 32 13.24 7.54 -5.25
CA SER A 32 14.07 8.75 -5.36
C SER A 32 15.15 8.84 -4.28
N LEU A 33 14.86 8.39 -3.05
CA LEU A 33 15.82 8.37 -1.95
C LEU A 33 16.91 7.31 -2.18
N ILE A 34 16.53 6.13 -2.67
CA ILE A 34 17.46 5.06 -3.07
C ILE A 34 18.36 5.54 -4.21
N ALA A 35 17.79 6.11 -5.27
CA ALA A 35 18.54 6.61 -6.42
C ALA A 35 19.52 7.74 -6.06
N LYS A 36 19.25 8.49 -4.99
CA LYS A 36 20.14 9.51 -4.44
C LYS A 36 21.11 8.97 -3.38
N SER A 37 21.10 7.67 -3.11
CA SER A 37 21.90 7.00 -2.08
C SER A 37 21.74 7.61 -0.68
N ILE A 38 20.56 8.16 -0.37
CA ILE A 38 20.24 8.71 0.95
C ILE A 38 19.91 7.57 1.93
N ILE A 39 19.23 6.54 1.42
CA ILE A 39 18.99 5.26 2.11
C ILE A 39 19.38 4.12 1.17
N SER A 40 19.77 3.00 1.75
CA SER A 40 19.94 1.73 1.07
C SER A 40 18.59 1.09 0.75
N VAL A 41 18.59 0.15 -0.19
CA VAL A 41 17.40 -0.66 -0.50
C VAL A 41 16.97 -1.47 0.74
N ALA A 42 17.91 -1.97 1.55
CA ALA A 42 17.60 -2.70 2.78
C ALA A 42 16.85 -1.82 3.79
N GLU A 43 17.31 -0.59 4.03
CA GLU A 43 16.61 0.37 4.89
C GLU A 43 15.21 0.71 4.36
N ALA A 44 15.04 0.83 3.04
CA ALA A 44 13.72 1.04 2.45
C ALA A 44 12.77 -0.14 2.68
N VAL A 45 13.27 -1.38 2.60
CA VAL A 45 12.48 -2.59 2.91
C VAL A 45 12.08 -2.61 4.39
N GLU A 46 13.00 -2.34 5.32
CA GLU A 46 12.71 -2.29 6.76
C GLU A 46 11.63 -1.26 7.12
N VAL A 47 11.65 -0.09 6.46
CA VAL A 47 10.61 0.94 6.63
C VAL A 47 9.24 0.40 6.22
N VAL A 48 9.14 -0.25 5.06
CA VAL A 48 7.86 -0.79 4.57
C VAL A 48 7.38 -1.94 5.47
N GLU A 49 8.28 -2.81 5.92
CA GLU A 49 7.94 -3.88 6.87
C GLU A 49 7.42 -3.36 8.20
N THR A 50 8.01 -2.28 8.71
CA THR A 50 7.54 -1.59 9.93
C THR A 50 6.12 -1.09 9.75
N VAL A 51 5.82 -0.44 8.61
CA VAL A 51 4.46 0.05 8.31
C VAL A 51 3.47 -1.12 8.20
N ILE A 52 3.86 -2.22 7.56
CA ILE A 52 3.05 -3.45 7.47
C ILE A 52 2.75 -4.02 8.86
N SER A 53 3.73 -4.04 9.77
CA SER A 53 3.53 -4.51 11.14
C SER A 53 2.52 -3.63 11.88
N VAL A 54 2.68 -2.31 11.82
CA VAL A 54 1.76 -1.36 12.46
C VAL A 54 0.34 -1.49 11.92
N GLU A 55 0.18 -1.69 10.61
CA GLU A 55 -1.15 -1.92 10.03
C GLU A 55 -1.78 -3.23 10.49
N LYS A 56 -0.99 -4.32 10.60
CA LYS A 56 -1.49 -5.60 11.12
C LYS A 56 -1.97 -5.47 12.56
N ASP A 57 -1.23 -4.73 13.39
CA ASP A 57 -1.61 -4.48 14.78
C ASP A 57 -2.89 -3.64 14.83
N ALA A 58 -3.05 -2.64 13.96
CA ALA A 58 -4.28 -1.85 13.85
C ALA A 58 -5.50 -2.70 13.44
N ILE A 59 -5.34 -3.67 12.52
CA ILE A 59 -6.41 -4.64 12.18
C ILE A 59 -6.78 -5.47 13.41
N ALA A 60 -5.80 -5.94 14.17
CA ALA A 60 -6.03 -6.77 15.35
C ALA A 60 -6.78 -6.02 16.46
N ASP A 61 -6.49 -4.73 16.63
CA ASP A 61 -7.07 -3.90 17.69
C ASP A 61 -8.46 -3.33 17.35
N VAL A 62 -8.64 -2.85 16.11
CA VAL A 62 -9.83 -2.07 15.71
C VAL A 62 -10.78 -2.87 14.80
N GLY A 63 -10.29 -3.95 14.18
CA GLY A 63 -11.01 -4.67 13.13
C GLY A 63 -11.00 -3.92 11.79
N ASP A 64 -11.37 -4.62 10.72
CA ASP A 64 -11.40 -4.06 9.36
C ASP A 64 -12.83 -4.10 8.80
N SER A 65 -13.62 -3.11 9.21
CA SER A 65 -15.08 -3.00 8.97
C SER A 65 -15.44 -3.00 7.49
N ASP A 66 -14.64 -2.30 6.67
CA ASP A 66 -14.96 -2.01 5.27
C ASP A 66 -13.97 -2.65 4.27
N GLY A 67 -13.05 -3.48 4.74
CA GLY A 67 -12.01 -4.09 3.90
C GLY A 67 -10.90 -3.11 3.51
N THR A 68 -10.93 -1.87 4.00
CA THR A 68 -10.00 -0.80 3.64
C THR A 68 -8.59 -1.13 4.12
N ILE A 69 -8.45 -1.64 5.35
CA ILE A 69 -7.14 -1.94 5.92
C ILE A 69 -6.51 -3.15 5.21
N ARG A 70 -7.33 -4.13 4.79
CA ARG A 70 -6.84 -5.23 3.95
C ARG A 70 -6.36 -4.77 2.56
N LYS A 71 -7.00 -3.75 1.97
CA LYS A 71 -6.59 -3.20 0.67
C LYS A 71 -5.27 -2.43 0.77
N SER A 72 -5.10 -1.60 1.79
CA SER A 72 -3.83 -0.90 2.04
C SER A 72 -2.69 -1.88 2.33
N LEU A 73 -2.94 -2.90 3.15
CA LEU A 73 -1.97 -3.95 3.44
C LEU A 73 -1.50 -4.68 2.17
N ALA A 74 -2.43 -5.03 1.28
CA ALA A 74 -2.12 -5.68 0.01
C ALA A 74 -1.28 -4.78 -0.92
N LEU A 75 -1.45 -3.47 -0.85
CA LEU A 75 -0.63 -2.51 -1.62
C LEU A 75 0.76 -2.35 -1.01
N LEU A 76 0.88 -2.24 0.31
CA LEU A 76 2.17 -2.20 1.01
C LEU A 76 3.01 -3.45 0.74
N GLN A 77 2.37 -4.63 0.70
CA GLN A 77 3.03 -5.89 0.35
C GLN A 77 3.57 -5.88 -1.09
N LYS A 78 2.86 -5.30 -2.05
CA LYS A 78 3.34 -5.15 -3.43
C LYS A 78 4.56 -4.25 -3.51
N ILE A 79 4.56 -3.13 -2.78
CA ILE A 79 5.71 -2.22 -2.71
C ILE A 79 6.92 -2.92 -2.11
N SER A 80 6.76 -3.60 -0.96
CA SER A 80 7.83 -4.41 -0.34
C SER A 80 8.40 -5.46 -1.30
N THR A 81 7.52 -6.15 -2.04
CA THR A 81 7.94 -7.15 -3.04
C THR A 81 8.73 -6.51 -4.18
N SER A 82 8.30 -5.34 -4.68
CA SER A 82 9.00 -4.61 -5.73
C SER A 82 10.40 -4.18 -5.27
N LEU A 83 10.51 -3.59 -4.08
CA LEU A 83 11.79 -3.15 -3.53
C LEU A 83 12.73 -4.34 -3.24
N SER A 84 12.18 -5.47 -2.81
CA SER A 84 12.96 -6.70 -2.57
C SER A 84 13.52 -7.28 -3.86
N HIS A 85 12.85 -7.08 -5.00
CA HIS A 85 13.40 -7.45 -6.30
C HIS A 85 14.65 -6.61 -6.60
N ASP A 86 14.60 -5.30 -6.35
CA ASP A 86 15.73 -4.38 -6.56
C ASP A 86 16.92 -4.68 -5.63
N LEU A 87 16.66 -5.22 -4.44
CA LEU A 87 17.71 -5.68 -3.51
C LEU A 87 18.53 -6.86 -4.07
N ASN A 88 17.89 -7.73 -4.86
CA ASN A 88 18.50 -8.93 -5.41
C ASN A 88 19.07 -8.75 -6.82
N VAL A 89 19.05 -7.53 -7.38
CA VAL A 89 19.71 -7.24 -8.65
C VAL A 89 21.24 -7.18 -8.41
N PRO A 90 22.05 -8.08 -8.99
CA PRO A 90 23.49 -7.99 -8.86
C PRO A 90 23.97 -6.74 -9.60
N THR A 91 24.67 -5.85 -8.90
CA THR A 91 25.44 -4.73 -9.47
C THR A 91 26.65 -5.22 -10.24
#